data_AF-A0A554LB62-F1
#
_entry.id   AF-A0A554LB62-F1
#
_cell.length_a   1.000
_cell.length_b   1.000
_cell.length_c   1.000
_cell.angle_alpha   90.00
_cell.angle_beta   90.00
_cell.angle_gamma   90.00
#
_symmetry.space_group_name_H-M   'P 1'
#
loop_
_entity.id
_entity.type
_entity.pdbx_description
1 polymer ?
#
loop_
_entity_poly.entity_id
_entity_poly.type
_entity_poly.pdbx_seq_one_letter_code
_entity_poly.pdbx_strand_id
1 'polypeptide(L)'
;MSNKYGISEIELVKIKERDKLCVYCHKVMEDPRSGGLRNDWATIEHMNYLPPWNNHNTVAMCCFSCNSSRGKKKLIDWFKTSYCADRNINNETAAQPVKGFIKLYRDC
;
A
#
# COMPACT_ATOMS: atom_id res chain seq x y z
N MET A 1 1.50 11.78 -18.28
CA MET A 1 2.33 12.63 -17.36
C MET A 1 2.74 11.79 -16.15
N SER A 2 3.75 12.18 -15.37
CA SER A 2 4.11 11.48 -14.11
C SER A 2 3.57 12.23 -12.89
N ASN A 3 3.15 11.51 -11.85
CA ASN A 3 2.75 12.14 -10.60
C ASN A 3 3.96 12.74 -9.85
N LYS A 4 3.72 13.42 -8.72
CA LYS A 4 4.77 14.00 -7.86
C LYS A 4 5.81 13.00 -7.33
N TYR A 5 5.59 11.70 -7.52
CA TYR A 5 6.48 10.61 -7.12
C TYR A 5 7.17 9.93 -8.31
N GLY A 6 7.00 10.47 -9.52
CA GLY A 6 7.62 9.94 -10.74
C GLY A 6 6.93 8.70 -11.31
N ILE A 7 5.76 8.31 -10.78
CA ILE A 7 4.98 7.18 -11.31
C ILE A 7 4.29 7.67 -12.59
N SER A 8 4.54 6.98 -13.69
CA SER A 8 3.86 7.27 -14.95
C SER A 8 2.38 6.96 -14.85
N GLU A 9 1.57 7.64 -15.65
CA GLU A 9 0.13 7.41 -15.73
C GLU A 9 -0.24 5.97 -16.08
N ILE A 10 0.51 5.34 -16.97
CA ILE A 10 0.34 3.92 -17.34
C ILE A 10 0.57 3.01 -16.12
N GLU A 11 1.61 3.28 -15.33
CA GLU A 11 1.88 2.51 -14.12
C GLU A 11 0.80 2.72 -13.05
N LEU A 12 0.26 3.95 -12.92
CA LEU A 12 -0.85 4.22 -12.02
C LEU A 12 -2.13 3.46 -12.40
N VAL A 13 -2.42 3.35 -13.70
CA VAL A 13 -3.56 2.54 -14.18
C VAL A 13 -3.36 1.07 -13.80
N LYS A 14 -2.20 0.49 -14.09
CA LYS A 14 -1.89 -0.90 -13.71
C LYS A 14 -2.01 -1.14 -12.20
N ILE A 15 -1.51 -0.20 -11.39
CA ILE A 15 -1.59 -0.29 -9.93
C ILE A 15 -3.05 -0.28 -9.46
N LYS A 16 -3.89 0.62 -10.00
CA LYS A 16 -5.32 0.71 -9.65
C LYS A 16 -6.13 -0.50 -10.12
N GLU A 17 -5.82 -1.05 -11.28
CA GLU A 17 -6.48 -2.26 -11.80
C GLU A 17 -6.12 -3.50 -10.97
N ARG A 18 -4.86 -3.57 -10.52
CA ARG A 18 -4.35 -4.65 -9.66
C ARG A 18 -4.91 -4.56 -8.24
N ASP A 19 -4.88 -3.37 -7.64
CA ASP A 19 -5.15 -3.14 -6.22
C ASP A 19 -6.57 -2.61 -6.00
N LYS A 20 -7.59 -3.41 -6.36
CA LYS A 20 -9.01 -3.05 -6.21
C LYS A 20 -9.48 -2.94 -4.76
N LEU A 21 -8.79 -3.66 -3.86
CA LEU A 21 -9.01 -3.65 -2.42
C LEU A 21 -7.71 -3.25 -1.73
N CYS A 22 -7.83 -2.77 -0.49
CA CYS A 22 -6.64 -2.41 0.27
C CYS A 22 -5.67 -3.60 0.37
N VAL A 23 -4.43 -3.46 -0.10
CA VAL A 23 -3.46 -4.56 -0.13
C VAL A 23 -3.07 -5.15 1.24
N TYR A 24 -3.48 -4.51 2.34
CA TYR A 24 -3.23 -4.97 3.70
C TYR A 24 -4.46 -5.59 4.37
N CYS A 25 -5.58 -4.86 4.39
CA CYS A 25 -6.78 -5.26 5.13
C CYS A 25 -7.95 -5.68 4.24
N HIS A 26 -7.78 -5.69 2.92
CA HIS A 26 -8.75 -6.14 1.91
C HIS A 26 -10.11 -5.43 1.88
N LYS A 27 -10.29 -4.36 2.65
CA LYS A 27 -11.52 -3.56 2.56
C LYS A 27 -11.60 -2.80 1.24
N VAL A 28 -12.83 -2.48 0.85
CA VAL A 28 -13.13 -1.56 -0.25
C VAL A 28 -12.56 -0.19 0.08
N MET A 29 -11.93 0.44 -0.91
CA MET A 29 -11.39 1.79 -0.79
C MET A 29 -12.25 2.77 -1.56
N GLU A 30 -12.34 3.99 -1.07
CA GLU A 30 -13.15 5.05 -1.67
C GLU A 30 -12.27 6.11 -2.33
N ASP A 31 -12.76 6.76 -3.39
CA ASP A 31 -12.06 7.91 -3.94
C ASP A 31 -12.10 9.06 -2.90
N PRO A 32 -10.96 9.69 -2.53
CA PRO A 32 -10.97 10.85 -1.64
C PRO A 32 -11.92 11.99 -2.06
N ARG A 33 -12.29 12.05 -3.34
CA ARG A 33 -13.20 13.05 -3.92
C ARG A 33 -14.67 12.68 -3.81
N SER A 34 -15.01 11.45 -3.42
CA SER A 34 -16.41 11.00 -3.30
C SER A 34 -17.10 11.49 -2.03
N GLY A 35 -16.37 12.10 -1.09
CA GLY A 35 -16.90 12.59 0.19
C GLY A 35 -17.12 11.51 1.26
N GLY A 36 -16.68 10.27 1.00
CA GLY A 36 -16.77 9.18 1.96
C GLY A 36 -15.76 9.27 3.12
N LEU A 37 -15.73 8.26 3.98
CA LEU A 37 -14.96 8.31 5.22
C LEU A 37 -13.46 8.35 4.92
N ARG A 38 -12.76 9.30 5.55
CA ARG A 38 -11.31 9.47 5.34
C ARG A 38 -10.51 8.19 5.58
N ASN A 39 -10.92 7.35 6.52
CA ASN A 39 -10.26 6.09 6.83
C ASN A 39 -10.30 5.06 5.68
N ASP A 40 -11.27 5.19 4.78
CA ASP A 40 -11.53 4.29 3.66
C ASP A 40 -10.95 4.83 2.35
N TRP A 41 -10.47 6.07 2.32
CA TRP A 41 -9.87 6.67 1.14
C TRP A 41 -8.71 5.84 0.57
N ALA A 42 -8.74 5.64 -0.75
CA ALA A 42 -7.68 5.02 -1.51
C ALA A 42 -6.44 5.95 -1.52
N THR A 43 -5.30 5.40 -1.12
CA THR A 43 -4.02 6.13 -1.05
C THR A 43 -2.92 5.34 -1.73
N ILE A 44 -1.93 6.06 -2.24
CA ILE A 44 -0.70 5.47 -2.77
C ILE A 44 0.20 5.13 -1.58
N GLU A 45 0.63 3.87 -1.53
CA GLU A 45 1.54 3.30 -0.55
C GLU A 45 2.91 3.07 -1.17
N HIS A 46 3.95 3.59 -0.55
CA HIS A 46 5.34 3.32 -0.95
C HIS A 46 5.90 2.23 -0.03
N MET A 47 5.95 1.01 -0.56
CA MET A 47 6.36 -0.15 0.23
C MET A 47 7.84 -0.06 0.62
N ASN A 48 8.68 0.54 -0.22
CA ASN A 48 10.10 0.79 0.08
C ASN A 48 10.31 2.09 0.86
N TYR A 49 11.20 2.07 1.85
CA TYR A 49 11.59 3.26 2.61
C TYR A 49 12.41 4.25 1.77
N LEU A 50 13.26 3.75 0.87
CA LEU A 50 14.08 4.56 -0.02
C LEU A 50 13.58 4.49 -1.48
N PRO A 51 13.84 5.54 -2.28
CA PRO A 51 13.66 5.49 -3.73
C PRO A 51 14.43 4.32 -4.37
N PRO A 52 14.03 3.83 -5.56
CA PRO A 52 13.02 4.44 -6.43
C PRO A 52 11.57 3.95 -6.18
N TRP A 53 10.65 4.91 -6.06
CA TRP A 53 9.20 4.69 -5.89
C TRP A 53 8.41 4.82 -7.21
N ASN A 54 9.06 4.54 -8.32
CA ASN A 54 8.57 4.89 -9.66
C ASN A 54 8.02 3.70 -10.45
N ASN A 55 7.90 2.51 -9.85
CA ASN A 55 7.43 1.31 -10.53
C ASN A 55 6.40 0.53 -9.71
N HIS A 56 5.57 -0.26 -10.40
CA HIS A 56 4.51 -1.07 -9.80
C HIS A 56 4.95 -2.08 -8.73
N ASN A 57 6.25 -2.44 -8.61
CA ASN A 57 6.71 -3.42 -7.62
C ASN A 57 7.01 -2.78 -6.26
N THR A 58 7.27 -1.48 -6.22
CA THR A 58 7.56 -0.74 -4.97
C THR A 58 6.38 0.10 -4.49
N VAL A 59 5.29 0.13 -5.26
CA VAL A 59 4.09 0.93 -4.99
C VAL A 59 2.83 0.08 -5.03
N ALA A 60 1.88 0.37 -4.13
CA ALA A 60 0.57 -0.27 -4.08
C ALA A 60 -0.54 0.72 -3.70
N MET A 61 -1.80 0.31 -3.82
CA MET A 61 -2.94 1.03 -3.23
C MET A 61 -3.33 0.45 -1.88
N CYS A 62 -3.51 1.30 -0.87
CA CYS A 62 -4.10 0.91 0.39
C CYS A 62 -5.03 1.98 0.96
N CYS A 63 -5.86 1.61 1.93
CA CYS A 63 -6.71 2.59 2.59
C CYS A 63 -5.89 3.55 3.46
N PHE A 64 -6.40 4.75 3.66
CA PHE A 64 -5.76 5.77 4.48
C PHE A 64 -5.45 5.28 5.91
N SER A 65 -6.35 4.51 6.53
CA SER A 65 -6.13 3.98 7.88
C SER A 65 -4.88 3.09 7.97
N CYS A 66 -4.68 2.18 7.01
CA CYS A 66 -3.50 1.33 6.97
C CYS A 66 -2.25 2.14 6.66
N ASN A 67 -2.32 3.05 5.67
CA ASN A 67 -1.20 3.92 5.30
C ASN A 67 -0.74 4.77 6.50
N SER A 68 -1.70 5.40 7.18
CA SER A 68 -1.45 6.23 8.36
C SER A 68 -0.87 5.42 9.53
N SER A 69 -1.39 4.21 9.77
CA SER A 69 -0.86 3.32 10.82
C SER A 69 0.58 2.87 10.55
N ARG A 70 0.87 2.51 9.28
CA ARG A 70 2.22 2.15 8.84
C ARG A 70 3.16 3.33 9.02
N GLY A 71 2.81 4.47 8.43
CA GLY A 71 3.66 5.64 8.38
C GLY A 71 5.04 5.29 7.81
N LYS A 72 6.11 5.66 8.54
CA LYS A 72 7.50 5.44 8.11
C LYS A 72 8.09 4.09 8.51
N LYS A 73 7.32 3.20 9.17
CA LYS A 73 7.83 1.90 9.64
C LYS A 73 8.16 0.99 8.45
N LYS A 74 9.18 0.14 8.62
CA LYS A 74 9.41 -0.99 7.71
C LYS A 74 8.22 -1.94 7.77
N LEU A 75 7.88 -2.58 6.65
CA LEU A 75 6.70 -3.46 6.60
C LEU A 75 6.74 -4.59 7.63
N ILE A 76 7.90 -5.25 7.76
CA ILE A 76 8.08 -6.36 8.70
C ILE A 76 7.91 -5.90 10.15
N ASP A 77 8.32 -4.68 10.47
CA ASP A 77 8.15 -4.14 11.82
C ASP A 77 6.72 -3.63 12.05
N TRP A 78 6.09 -3.07 11.01
CA TRP A 78 4.69 -2.65 11.10
C TRP A 78 3.75 -3.84 11.32
N PHE A 79 4.00 -4.98 10.67
CA PHE A 79 3.21 -6.21 10.88
C PHE A 79 3.23 -6.74 12.32
N LYS A 80 4.23 -6.35 13.13
CA LYS A 80 4.32 -6.71 14.55
C LYS A 80 3.51 -5.78 15.47
N THR A 81 2.90 -4.72 14.94
CA THR A 81 2.12 -3.76 15.75
C THR A 81 0.75 -4.30 16.11
N SER A 82 0.16 -3.79 17.20
CA SER A 82 -1.21 -4.13 17.62
C SER A 82 -2.24 -3.83 16.52
N TYR A 83 -2.07 -2.71 15.79
CA TYR A 83 -2.96 -2.37 14.67
C TYR A 83 -3.07 -3.50 13.65
N CYS A 84 -1.94 -4.13 13.33
CA CYS A 84 -1.86 -5.25 12.40
C CYS A 84 -2.42 -6.53 13.00
N ALA A 85 -2.09 -6.83 14.25
CA ALA A 85 -2.62 -8.00 14.98
C ALA A 85 -4.15 -7.97 15.05
N ASP A 86 -4.74 -6.85 15.48
CA ASP A 86 -6.19 -6.67 15.64
C ASP A 86 -6.96 -6.79 14.32
N ARG A 87 -6.28 -6.62 13.18
CA ARG A 87 -6.88 -6.63 11.83
C ARG A 87 -6.42 -7.81 10.98
N ASN A 88 -5.70 -8.76 11.57
CA ASN A 88 -5.11 -9.90 10.87
C ASN A 88 -4.28 -9.49 9.63
N ILE A 89 -3.45 -8.46 9.77
CA ILE A 89 -2.56 -7.96 8.71
C ILE A 89 -1.15 -8.50 8.96
N ASN A 90 -0.67 -9.39 8.10
CA ASN A 90 0.67 -9.96 8.18
C ASN A 90 1.18 -10.36 6.78
N ASN A 91 2.38 -10.94 6.71
CA ASN A 91 3.00 -11.40 5.46
C ASN A 91 2.22 -12.53 4.76
N GLU A 92 1.41 -13.29 5.49
CA GLU A 92 0.59 -14.39 4.95
C GLU A 92 -0.77 -13.89 4.46
N THR A 93 -1.32 -12.85 5.08
CA THR A 93 -2.65 -12.32 4.74
C THR A 93 -2.61 -11.16 3.76
N ALA A 94 -1.50 -10.41 3.67
CA ALA A 94 -1.38 -9.31 2.72
C ALA A 94 -1.53 -9.77 1.25
N ALA A 95 -1.90 -8.84 0.38
CA ALA A 95 -2.08 -9.11 -1.05
C ALA A 95 -0.74 -9.44 -1.74
N GLN A 96 -0.84 -10.06 -2.92
CA GLN A 96 0.32 -10.51 -3.70
C GLN A 96 1.40 -9.44 -3.97
N PRO A 97 1.07 -8.16 -4.25
CA PRO A 97 2.10 -7.13 -4.44
C PRO A 97 3.00 -6.95 -3.22
N VAL A 98 2.43 -6.99 -2.02
CA VAL A 98 3.16 -6.86 -0.75
C VAL A 98 4.03 -8.08 -0.50
N LYS A 99 3.50 -9.28 -0.75
CA LYS A 99 4.26 -10.54 -0.65
C LYS A 99 5.43 -10.57 -1.63
N GLY A 100 5.20 -10.16 -2.87
CA GLY A 100 6.22 -10.04 -3.91
C GLY A 100 7.30 -9.05 -3.51
N PHE A 101 6.91 -7.88 -3.00
CA PHE A 101 7.85 -6.90 -2.48
C PHE A 101 8.71 -7.48 -1.34
N ILE A 102 8.10 -8.09 -0.33
CA ILE A 102 8.84 -8.68 0.80
C ILE A 102 9.80 -9.77 0.34
N LYS A 103 9.41 -10.60 -0.64
CA LYS A 103 10.27 -11.64 -1.20
C LYS A 103 11.50 -11.07 -1.91
N LEU A 104 11.33 -9.94 -2.62
CA LEU A 104 12.40 -9.31 -3.40
C LEU A 104 13.28 -8.37 -2.57
N TYR A 105 12.74 -7.79 -1.49
CA TYR A 105 13.36 -6.69 -0.73
C TYR A 105 13.41 -6.98 0.78
N ARG A 106 13.57 -8.25 1.17
CA ARG A 106 13.45 -8.75 2.56
C ARG A 106 14.34 -8.03 3.58
N ASP A 107 15.42 -7.38 3.12
CA ASP A 107 16.47 -6.78 3.94
C ASP A 107 16.53 -5.23 3.86
N CYS A 108 15.60 -4.57 3.17
CA CYS A 108 15.59 -3.10 3.02
C CYS A 108 15.04 -2.36 4.25
#